data_AF-A0AAX5NLY3-F1
#
_entry.id   AF-A0AAX5NLY3-F1
#
_cell.length_a   1.000
_cell.length_b   1.000
_cell.length_c   1.000
_cell.angle_alpha   90.00
_cell.angle_beta   90.00
_cell.angle_gamma   90.00
#
_symmetry.space_group_name_H-M   'P 1'
#
loop_
_entity.id
_entity.type
_entity.pdbx_description
1 polymer ?
#
loop_
_entity_poly.entity_id
_entity_poly.type
_entity_poly.pdbx_seq_one_letter_code
_entity_poly.pdbx_strand_id
1 'polypeptide(L)'
;GKEMRSFKDLNVAYKPEDGKKRFPGVVVSIRELVNLPIVVKDFETGIKTEQGEDRCIVAIEVNGEAKKFFTNSEEMKNILAQIKEMPDGF
;
A
#
# COMPACT_ATOMS: atom_id res chain seq x y z
N GLY A 1 -12.93 -5.17 33.93
CA GLY A 1 -12.16 -5.51 32.71
C GLY A 1 -10.82 -4.81 32.77
N LYS A 2 -9.78 -5.36 32.15
CA LYS A 2 -8.43 -4.76 32.14
C LYS A 2 -8.40 -3.65 31.08
N GLU A 3 -7.95 -2.44 31.43
CA GLU A 3 -7.66 -1.40 30.44
C GLU A 3 -6.48 -1.84 29.56
N MET A 4 -6.70 -1.83 28.25
CA MET A 4 -5.69 -2.17 27.25
C MET A 4 -4.92 -0.90 26.87
N ARG A 5 -3.58 -0.96 26.90
CA ARG A 5 -2.72 0.16 26.47
C ARG A 5 -2.50 0.12 24.97
N SER A 6 -2.32 1.28 24.33
CA SER A 6 -2.00 1.31 22.90
C SER A 6 -0.58 0.82 22.64
N PHE A 7 -0.30 0.30 21.44
CA PHE A 7 1.06 -0.09 21.05
C PHE A 7 2.06 1.07 21.11
N LYS A 8 1.58 2.29 20.90
CA LYS A 8 2.38 3.52 21.05
C LYS A 8 2.83 3.70 22.49
N ASP A 9 1.93 3.50 23.46
CA ASP A 9 2.25 3.61 24.90
C ASP A 9 3.14 2.46 25.39
N LEU A 10 3.13 1.33 24.66
CA LEU A 10 4.00 0.18 24.90
C LEU A 10 5.34 0.29 24.17
N ASN A 11 5.59 1.37 23.41
CA ASN A 11 6.75 1.54 22.54
C ASN A 11 6.97 0.36 21.57
N VAL A 12 5.88 -0.31 21.19
CA VAL A 12 5.88 -1.41 20.24
C VAL A 12 5.67 -0.81 18.85
N ALA A 13 6.76 -0.63 18.11
CA ALA A 13 6.70 -0.31 16.70
C ALA A 13 6.60 -1.61 15.90
N TYR A 14 5.55 -1.74 15.07
CA TYR A 14 5.46 -2.83 14.12
C TYR A 14 6.59 -2.72 13.10
N LYS A 15 7.53 -3.67 13.14
CA LYS A 15 8.58 -3.84 12.14
C LYS A 15 8.27 -5.09 11.34
N PRO A 16 7.87 -4.98 10.07
CA PRO A 16 7.65 -6.15 9.24
C PRO A 16 8.98 -6.90 9.06
N GLU A 17 8.97 -8.21 9.31
CA GLU A 17 10.18 -9.06 9.28
C GLU A 17 10.85 -9.10 7.89
N ASP A 18 10.06 -8.88 6.84
CA ASP A 18 10.53 -8.84 5.44
C ASP A 18 11.20 -7.51 5.05
N GLY A 19 11.23 -6.52 5.95
CA GLY A 19 11.77 -5.18 5.67
C GLY A 19 10.95 -4.38 4.64
N LYS A 20 9.78 -4.86 4.23
CA LYS A 20 8.93 -4.25 3.21
C LYS A 20 8.05 -3.16 3.79
N LYS A 21 7.79 -2.11 3.00
CA LYS A 21 6.85 -1.07 3.41
C LYS A 21 5.44 -1.62 3.59
N ARG A 22 4.75 -1.11 4.61
CA ARG A 22 3.35 -1.44 4.90
C ARG A 22 2.58 -0.12 4.96
N PHE A 23 1.66 0.05 4.02
CA PHE A 23 0.92 1.29 3.90
C PHE A 23 -0.29 1.33 4.83
N PRO A 24 -0.61 2.48 5.46
CA PRO A 24 -1.85 2.67 6.21
C PRO A 24 -3.06 2.69 5.26
N GLY A 25 -4.26 2.68 5.82
CA GLY A 25 -5.51 2.72 5.06
C GLY A 25 -6.14 1.36 4.78
N VAL A 26 -7.41 1.40 4.37
CA VAL A 26 -8.23 0.22 4.06
C VAL A 26 -7.77 -0.41 2.75
N VAL A 27 -7.72 -1.73 2.71
CA VAL A 27 -7.47 -2.48 1.48
C VAL A 27 -8.74 -2.44 0.63
N VAL A 28 -8.65 -1.94 -0.59
CA VAL A 28 -9.74 -1.88 -1.57
C VAL A 28 -9.41 -2.70 -2.82
N SER A 29 -10.45 -3.17 -3.50
CA SER A 29 -10.29 -3.85 -4.79
C SER A 29 -10.07 -2.84 -5.91
N ILE A 30 -9.21 -3.18 -6.88
CA ILE A 30 -9.01 -2.34 -8.07
C ILE A 30 -10.32 -2.12 -8.86
N ARG A 31 -11.29 -3.03 -8.74
CA ARG A 31 -12.62 -2.90 -9.37
C ARG A 31 -13.42 -1.73 -8.82
N GLU A 32 -13.21 -1.38 -7.55
CA GLU A 32 -13.87 -0.25 -6.89
C GLU A 32 -13.26 1.08 -7.31
N LEU A 33 -12.05 1.06 -7.87
CA LEU A 33 -11.30 2.24 -8.29
C LEU A 33 -11.51 2.61 -9.77
N VAL A 34 -12.25 1.78 -10.51
CA VAL A 34 -12.52 2.02 -11.93
C VAL A 34 -13.31 3.32 -12.09
N ASN A 35 -12.83 4.20 -12.97
CA ASN A 35 -13.38 5.55 -13.22
C ASN A 35 -13.33 6.51 -12.03
N LEU A 36 -12.57 6.20 -10.97
CA LEU A 36 -12.33 7.15 -9.88
C LEU A 36 -10.97 7.85 -10.06
N PRO A 37 -10.89 9.17 -9.84
CA PRO A 37 -9.61 9.84 -9.76
C PRO A 37 -8.88 9.35 -8.50
N ILE A 38 -7.69 8.81 -8.68
CA ILE A 38 -6.83 8.34 -7.59
C ILE A 38 -5.50 9.08 -7.65
N VAL A 39 -4.91 9.33 -6.49
CA VAL A 39 -3.52 9.81 -6.39
C VAL A 39 -2.68 8.67 -5.86
N VAL A 40 -1.70 8.22 -6.64
CA VAL A 40 -0.72 7.24 -6.16
C VAL A 40 0.25 7.96 -5.24
N LYS A 41 0.48 7.41 -4.04
CA LYS A 41 1.34 8.03 -3.01
C LYS A 41 2.67 7.32 -2.85
N ASP A 42 2.68 5.99 -2.94
CA ASP A 42 3.87 5.14 -2.84
C ASP A 42 3.51 3.72 -3.29
N PHE A 43 4.48 2.86 -3.54
CA PHE A 43 4.26 1.44 -3.79
C PHE A 43 5.45 0.60 -3.33
N GLU A 44 5.19 -0.69 -3.11
CA GLU A 44 6.21 -1.66 -2.74
C GLU A 44 5.97 -2.98 -3.48
N THR A 45 7.03 -3.53 -4.05
CA THR A 45 7.02 -4.79 -4.81
C THR A 45 7.56 -5.95 -3.97
N GLY A 46 7.42 -7.19 -4.44
CA GLY A 46 7.93 -8.34 -3.68
C GLY A 46 7.14 -8.62 -2.39
N ILE A 47 5.89 -8.18 -2.30
CA ILE A 47 5.05 -8.47 -1.13
C ILE A 47 4.53 -9.89 -1.23
N LYS A 48 4.86 -10.69 -0.22
CA LYS A 48 4.24 -12.00 0.00
C LYS A 48 2.86 -11.81 0.64
N THR A 49 1.85 -12.37 -0.01
CA THR A 49 0.47 -12.43 0.49
C THR A 49 0.01 -13.88 0.54
N GLU A 50 -1.05 -14.17 1.29
CA GLU A 50 -1.66 -15.51 1.28
C GLU A 50 -2.13 -15.96 -0.11
N GLN A 51 -2.40 -15.00 -1.00
CA GLN A 51 -2.89 -15.24 -2.36
C GLN A 51 -1.78 -15.36 -3.41
N GLY A 52 -0.51 -15.22 -3.02
CA GLY A 52 0.62 -15.30 -3.95
C GLY A 52 1.82 -14.47 -3.52
N GLU A 53 2.95 -14.77 -4.15
CA GLU A 53 4.23 -14.08 -3.98
C GLU A 53 4.41 -12.99 -5.04
N ASP A 54 5.40 -12.13 -4.83
CA ASP A 54 5.75 -11.00 -5.71
C ASP A 54 4.60 -10.05 -6.07
N ARG A 55 3.65 -9.85 -5.14
CA ARG A 55 2.60 -8.86 -5.34
C ARG A 55 3.14 -7.46 -5.11
N CYS A 56 2.55 -6.51 -5.80
CA CYS A 56 2.76 -5.10 -5.55
C CYS A 56 1.64 -4.57 -4.65
N ILE A 57 1.99 -3.86 -3.59
CA ILE A 57 1.04 -3.07 -2.79
C ILE A 57 1.22 -1.60 -3.16
N VAL A 58 0.11 -0.93 -3.45
CA VAL A 58 0.08 0.46 -3.90
C VAL A 58 -0.69 1.28 -2.87
N ALA A 59 -0.06 2.32 -2.33
CA ALA A 59 -0.71 3.33 -1.50
C ALA A 59 -1.35 4.37 -2.41
N ILE A 60 -2.62 4.66 -2.15
CA ILE A 60 -3.38 5.66 -2.89
C ILE A 60 -4.16 6.56 -1.96
N GLU A 61 -4.52 7.71 -2.49
CA GLU A 61 -5.54 8.59 -1.91
C GLU A 61 -6.73 8.65 -2.87
N VAL A 62 -7.92 8.42 -2.32
CA VAL A 62 -9.19 8.52 -3.04
C VAL A 62 -10.08 9.46 -2.25
N ASN A 63 -10.45 10.61 -2.85
CA ASN A 63 -11.26 11.64 -2.19
C ASN A 63 -10.68 12.11 -0.83
N GLY A 64 -9.36 12.23 -0.71
CA GLY A 64 -8.69 12.61 0.54
C GLY A 64 -8.51 11.48 1.55
N GLU A 65 -9.03 10.28 1.29
CA GLU A 65 -8.88 9.13 2.18
C GLU A 65 -7.72 8.23 1.73
N ALA A 66 -6.83 7.89 2.67
CA ALA A 66 -5.77 6.92 2.45
C ALA A 66 -6.36 5.51 2.27
N LYS A 67 -6.10 4.90 1.12
CA LYS A 67 -6.47 3.52 0.78
C LYS A 67 -5.27 2.81 0.19
N LYS A 68 -5.37 1.49 0.04
CA LYS A 68 -4.33 0.69 -0.62
C LYS A 68 -4.94 -0.46 -1.39
N PHE A 69 -4.27 -0.94 -2.42
CA PHE A 69 -4.69 -2.14 -3.13
C PHE A 69 -3.48 -3.01 -3.49
N PHE A 70 -3.74 -4.30 -3.66
CA PHE A 70 -2.76 -5.25 -4.16
C PHE A 70 -2.98 -5.49 -5.64
N THR A 71 -1.91 -5.47 -6.41
CA THR A 71 -1.92 -5.80 -7.84
C THR A 71 -0.84 -6.81 -8.17
N ASN A 72 -1.11 -7.62 -9.19
CA ASN A 72 -0.09 -8.42 -9.85
C ASN A 72 -0.05 -8.14 -11.37
N SER A 73 -0.70 -7.06 -11.82
CA SER A 73 -0.68 -6.65 -13.23
C SER A 73 0.70 -6.10 -13.57
N GLU A 74 1.34 -6.69 -14.58
CA GLU A 74 2.61 -6.21 -15.12
C GLU A 74 2.47 -4.79 -15.69
N GLU A 75 1.36 -4.49 -16.36
CA GLU A 75 1.06 -3.16 -16.88
C GLU A 75 1.06 -2.11 -15.76
N MET A 76 0.38 -2.39 -14.64
CA MET A 76 0.37 -1.49 -13.49
C MET A 76 1.76 -1.35 -12.86
N LYS A 77 2.51 -2.45 -12.71
CA LYS A 77 3.90 -2.41 -12.21
C LYS A 77 4.77 -1.52 -13.11
N ASN A 78 4.63 -1.62 -14.42
CA ASN A 78 5.37 -0.81 -15.40
C ASN A 78 5.00 0.67 -15.34
N ILE A 79 3.72 1.01 -15.13
CA ILE A 79 3.28 2.40 -14.96
C ILE A 79 3.86 2.98 -13.66
N LEU A 80 3.79 2.25 -12.54
CA LEU A 80 4.35 2.67 -11.26
C LEU A 80 5.87 2.87 -11.31
N ALA A 81 6.57 2.00 -12.05
CA ALA A 81 8.00 2.13 -12.29
C ALA A 81 8.33 3.41 -13.06
N GLN A 82 7.57 3.73 -14.12
CA GLN A 82 7.74 4.97 -14.87
C GLN A 82 7.48 6.21 -14.00
N ILE A 83 6.42 6.18 -13.18
CA ILE A 83 6.15 7.27 -12.22
C ILE A 83 7.35 7.46 -11.31
N LYS A 84 7.99 6.36 -10.85
CA LYS A 84 9.17 6.44 -9.97
C LYS A 84 10.38 7.14 -10.59
N GLU A 85 10.50 7.11 -11.90
CA GLU A 85 11.58 7.78 -12.62
C GLU A 85 11.26 9.26 -12.91
N MET A 86 10.03 9.70 -12.68
CA MET A 86 9.64 11.10 -12.88
C MET A 86 10.08 11.98 -11.70
N PRO A 87 10.58 13.21 -11.95
CA PRO A 87 11.03 14.13 -10.90
C PRO A 87 9.97 14.46 -9.84
N ASP A 88 8.69 14.48 -10.23
CA ASP A 88 7.55 14.76 -9.37
C ASP A 88 6.73 13.50 -9.04
N GLY A 89 7.28 12.31 -9.32
CA GLY A 89 6.56 11.05 -9.27
C GLY A 89 6.43 10.44 -7.89
N PHE A 90 7.37 10.71 -6.98
CA PHE A 90 7.30 10.38 -5.54
C PHE A 90 8.20 11.31 -4.72
#